data_AF-A0A4R7BDW8-F1
#
_entry.id   AF-A0A4R7BDW8-F1
#
_cell.length_a   1.000
_cell.length_b   1.000
_cell.length_c   1.000
_cell.angle_alpha   90.00
_cell.angle_beta   90.00
_cell.angle_gamma   90.00
#
_symmetry.space_group_name_H-M   'P 1'
#
loop_
_entity.id
_entity.type
_entity.pdbx_description
1 polymer ?
#
loop_
_entity_poly.entity_id
_entity_poly.type
_entity_poly.pdbx_seq_one_letter_code
_entity_poly.pdbx_strand_id
1 'polypeptide(L)'
;MDEIIIPSLAHRIRQILMDPKLKQELMTVLGWDNSNVSRYLAGNLGITEDKIDKVVEFLGILNVENRRLAPIIDMADVGFKAIKLDFERRFATRETLMKKAG
;
A
#
# COMPACT_ATOMS: atom_id res chain seq x y z
N MET A 1 23.11 -3.29 -18.03
CA MET A 1 22.01 -3.20 -17.07
C MET A 1 22.32 -2.00 -16.20
N ASP A 2 21.60 -0.90 -16.40
CA ASP A 2 21.75 0.25 -15.52
C ASP A 2 21.19 -0.14 -14.15
N GLU A 3 22.03 -0.07 -13.13
CA GLU A 3 21.64 -0.36 -11.76
C GLU A 3 20.74 0.78 -11.27
N ILE A 4 19.44 0.51 -11.16
CA ILE A 4 18.48 1.47 -10.63
C ILE A 4 18.74 1.59 -9.12
N ILE A 5 19.52 2.59 -8.72
CA ILE A 5 19.73 2.90 -7.31
C ILE A 5 18.44 3.53 -6.77
N ILE A 6 17.66 2.76 -6.01
CA ILE A 6 16.49 3.27 -5.30
C ILE A 6 16.96 3.87 -3.97
N PRO A 7 16.89 5.19 -3.77
CA PRO A 7 17.34 5.80 -2.53
C PRO A 7 16.48 5.35 -1.36
N SER A 8 17.11 5.13 -0.20
CA SER A 8 16.42 4.76 1.04
C SER A 8 15.42 5.83 1.46
N LEU A 9 14.41 5.44 2.25
CA LEU A 9 13.40 6.35 2.78
C LEU A 9 14.03 7.55 3.51
N ALA A 10 15.06 7.29 4.34
CA ALA A 10 15.78 8.34 5.05
C ALA A 10 16.50 9.32 4.09
N HIS A 11 17.03 8.83 2.97
CA HIS A 11 17.63 9.69 1.95
C HIS A 11 16.57 10.58 1.28
N ARG A 12 15.39 10.04 0.94
CA ARG A 12 14.29 10.81 0.35
C ARG A 12 13.75 11.87 1.30
N ILE A 13 13.57 11.53 2.59
CA ILE A 13 13.14 12.50 3.61
C ILE A 13 14.14 13.65 3.70
N ARG A 14 15.46 13.35 3.72
CA ARG A 14 16.49 14.39 3.71
C ARG A 14 16.39 15.30 2.48
N GLN A 15 16.19 14.75 1.28
CA GLN A 15 16.03 15.57 0.07
C GLN A 15 14.81 16.51 0.16
N ILE A 16 13.69 16.03 0.70
CA ILE A 16 12.49 16.85 0.86
C ILE A 16 12.68 17.96 1.87
N LEU A 17 13.36 17.67 2.98
CA LEU A 17 13.67 18.68 3.99
C LEU A 17 14.64 19.77 3.48
N MET A 18 15.27 19.57 2.31
CA MET A 18 16.09 20.58 1.63
C MET A 18 15.29 21.43 0.63
N ASP A 19 14.09 21.01 0.22
CA ASP A 19 13.19 21.79 -0.62
C ASP A 19 12.30 22.69 0.26
N PRO A 20 12.37 24.03 0.16
CA PRO A 20 11.58 24.93 1.03
C PRO A 20 10.06 24.72 0.95
N LYS A 21 9.54 24.33 -0.21
CA LYS A 21 8.10 24.12 -0.44
C LYS A 21 7.67 22.80 0.20
N LEU A 22 8.35 21.72 -0.15
CA LEU A 22 8.00 20.37 0.34
C LEU A 22 8.35 20.18 1.82
N LYS A 23 9.36 20.88 2.32
CA LYS A 23 9.73 20.89 3.74
C LYS A 23 8.56 21.28 4.62
N GLN A 24 7.84 22.36 4.30
CA GLN A 24 6.72 22.83 5.11
C GLN A 24 5.55 21.85 5.12
N GLU A 25 5.26 21.26 3.96
CA GLU A 25 4.21 20.26 3.82
C GLU A 25 4.56 19.00 4.63
N LEU A 26 5.79 18.49 4.51
CA LEU A 26 6.26 17.34 5.27
C LEU A 26 6.28 17.62 6.78
N MET A 27 6.73 18.81 7.19
CA MET A 27 6.69 19.23 8.59
C MET A 27 5.25 19.23 9.14
N THR A 28 4.30 19.71 8.35
CA THR A 28 2.87 19.70 8.71
C THR A 28 2.36 18.28 8.88
N VAL A 29 2.65 17.39 7.94
CA VAL A 29 2.26 15.97 7.99
C VAL A 29 2.84 15.27 9.22
N LEU A 30 4.09 15.57 9.55
CA LEU A 30 4.81 14.96 10.67
C LEU A 30 4.50 15.60 12.03
N GLY A 31 3.81 16.74 12.06
CA GLY A 31 3.66 17.56 13.26
C GLY A 31 5.00 18.06 13.80
N TRP A 32 5.95 18.32 12.90
CA TRP A 32 7.31 18.72 13.23
C TRP A 32 7.48 20.23 13.16
N ASP A 33 8.25 20.75 14.11
CA ASP A 33 8.82 22.09 14.05
C ASP A 33 10.27 22.06 13.51
N ASN A 34 10.88 23.24 13.37
CA ASN A 34 12.26 23.34 12.90
C ASN A 34 13.27 22.62 13.84
N SER A 35 12.97 22.49 15.14
CA SER A 35 13.84 21.77 16.07
C SER A 35 13.86 20.28 15.78
N ASN A 36 12.73 19.70 15.38
CA ASN A 36 12.63 18.31 14.98
C ASN A 36 13.40 18.07 13.68
N VAL A 37 13.26 18.97 12.70
CA VAL A 37 14.03 18.91 11.45
C VAL A 37 15.54 18.94 11.71
N SER A 38 16.02 19.89 12.52
CA SER A 38 17.44 19.97 12.87
C SER A 38 17.94 18.69 13.55
N ARG A 39 17.18 18.14 14.49
CA ARG A 39 17.53 16.87 15.16
C ARG A 39 17.54 15.69 14.20
N TYR A 40 16.60 15.62 13.26
CA TYR A 40 16.56 14.57 12.24
C TYR A 40 17.76 14.64 11.29
N LEU A 41 18.07 15.83 10.78
CA LEU A 41 19.22 16.04 9.89
C LEU A 41 20.56 15.78 10.59
N ALA A 42 20.64 16.04 11.90
CA ALA A 42 21.80 15.70 12.73
C ALA A 42 21.89 14.21 13.12
N GLY A 43 20.89 13.39 12.76
CA GLY A 43 20.86 11.96 13.11
C GLY A 43 20.41 11.65 14.55
N ASN A 44 19.93 12.65 15.28
CA ASN A 44 19.51 12.54 16.68
C ASN A 44 18.00 12.29 16.85
N LEU A 45 17.26 12.21 15.74
CA LEU A 45 15.83 11.92 15.71
C LEU A 45 15.55 10.89 14.61
N GLY A 46 14.84 9.83 14.95
CA GLY A 46 14.29 8.86 14.00
C GLY A 46 12.84 9.20 13.60
N ILE A 47 12.33 8.48 12.61
CA ILE A 47 10.89 8.48 12.30
C ILE A 47 10.25 7.37 13.12
N THR A 48 9.22 7.70 13.88
CA THR A 48 8.41 6.73 14.63
C THR A 48 7.41 6.04 13.71
N GLU A 49 6.97 4.83 14.06
CA GLU A 49 6.09 4.00 13.20
C GLU A 49 4.83 4.75 12.73
N ASP A 50 4.16 5.49 13.62
CA ASP A 50 3.00 6.34 13.32
C ASP A 50 3.27 7.44 12.27
N LYS A 51 4.54 7.84 12.12
CA LYS A 51 4.99 8.84 11.16
C LYS A 51 5.50 8.21 9.87
N ILE A 52 5.95 6.95 9.90
CA ILE A 52 6.35 6.22 8.69
C ILE A 52 5.18 6.17 7.72
N ASP A 53 4.00 5.77 8.17
CA ASP A 53 2.80 5.68 7.31
C ASP A 53 2.46 7.02 6.66
N LYS A 54 2.49 8.09 7.45
CA LYS A 54 2.23 9.45 6.97
C LYS A 54 3.26 9.92 5.95
N VAL A 55 4.54 9.58 6.13
CA VAL A 55 5.61 9.90 5.19
C VAL A 55 5.44 9.10 3.90
N VAL A 56 5.10 7.82 4.00
CA VAL A 56 4.87 6.94 2.85
C VAL A 56 3.70 7.47 2.01
N GLU A 57 2.60 7.85 2.66
CA GLU A 57 1.45 8.50 2.02
C GLU A 57 1.83 9.83 1.37
N PHE A 58 2.52 10.72 2.09
CA PHE A 58 2.99 12.01 1.57
C PHE A 58 3.89 11.87 0.36
N LEU A 59 4.80 10.89 0.38
CA LEU A 59 5.72 10.61 -0.72
C LEU A 59 5.03 10.00 -1.94
N GLY A 60 3.77 9.61 -1.82
CA GLY A 60 3.10 8.77 -2.82
C GLY A 60 3.84 7.44 -3.05
N ILE A 61 4.68 7.02 -2.08
CA ILE A 61 5.30 5.69 -2.12
C ILE A 61 4.16 4.74 -1.81
N LEU A 62 3.69 4.07 -2.85
CA LEU A 62 2.63 3.10 -2.71
C LEU A 62 3.13 1.99 -1.81
N ASN A 63 2.44 1.78 -0.69
CA ASN A 63 2.61 0.58 0.12
C ASN A 63 2.53 -0.62 -0.83
N VAL A 64 3.68 -1.25 -1.03
CA VAL A 64 3.90 -2.25 -2.09
C VAL A 64 2.97 -3.44 -1.90
N GLU A 65 2.55 -3.67 -0.64
CA GLU A 65 1.60 -4.69 -0.23
C GLU A 65 0.20 -4.52 -0.83
N ASN A 66 -0.27 -3.29 -1.08
CA ASN A 66 -1.64 -3.08 -1.53
C ASN A 66 -1.78 -3.02 -3.06
N ARG A 67 -0.85 -2.39 -3.79
CA ARG A 67 -1.03 -2.19 -5.25
C ARG A 67 -0.45 -3.33 -6.12
N ARG A 68 0.56 -4.08 -5.68
CA ARG A 68 1.08 -5.22 -6.47
C ARG A 68 0.21 -6.47 -6.33
N LEU A 69 -0.43 -6.65 -5.18
CA LEU A 69 -1.28 -7.81 -4.93
C LEU A 69 -2.74 -7.56 -5.30
N ALA A 70 -3.21 -6.31 -5.35
CA ALA A 70 -4.61 -6.01 -5.73
C ALA A 70 -5.06 -6.73 -7.02
N PRO A 71 -4.31 -6.71 -8.15
CA PRO A 71 -4.71 -7.45 -9.33
C PRO A 71 -4.79 -8.97 -9.13
N ILE A 72 -3.94 -9.53 -8.27
CA ILE A 72 -3.92 -10.97 -7.95
C ILE A 72 -5.11 -11.32 -7.05
N ILE A 73 -5.42 -10.47 -6.08
CA ILE A 73 -6.57 -10.61 -5.18
C ILE A 73 -7.88 -10.49 -5.99
N ASP A 74 -7.97 -9.53 -6.90
CA ASP A 74 -9.12 -9.34 -7.79
C ASP A 74 -9.32 -10.57 -8.69
N MET A 75 -8.24 -11.11 -9.27
CA MET A 75 -8.29 -12.35 -10.05
C MET A 75 -8.74 -13.55 -9.21
N ALA A 76 -8.25 -13.68 -7.97
CA ALA A 76 -8.63 -14.76 -7.06
C ALA A 76 -10.12 -14.69 -6.69
N ASP A 77 -10.65 -13.49 -6.43
CA ASP A 77 -12.06 -13.28 -6.10
C ASP A 77 -12.97 -13.60 -7.31
N VAL A 78 -12.59 -13.16 -8.52
CA VAL A 78 -13.30 -13.53 -9.76
C VAL A 78 -13.30 -15.04 -9.98
N GLY A 79 -12.15 -15.70 -9.81
CA GLY A 79 -12.03 -17.15 -9.94
C GLY A 79 -12.92 -17.90 -8.94
N PHE A 80 -12.92 -17.47 -7.67
CA PHE A 80 -13.75 -18.05 -6.62
C PHE A 80 -15.26 -17.91 -6.92
N LYS A 81 -15.69 -16.72 -7.37
CA LYS A 81 -17.08 -16.47 -7.78
C LYS A 81 -17.52 -17.38 -8.94
N ALA A 82 -16.67 -17.57 -9.94
CA ALA A 82 -16.97 -18.45 -11.07
C ALA A 82 -17.13 -19.92 -10.64
N ILE A 83 -16.25 -20.42 -9.78
CA ILE A 83 -16.32 -21.78 -9.24
C ILE A 83 -17.60 -21.96 -8.40
N LYS A 84 -17.92 -20.99 -7.54
CA LYS A 84 -19.13 -21.01 -6.72
C LYS A 84 -20.40 -21.06 -7.59
N LEU A 85 -20.46 -20.24 -8.64
CA LEU A 85 -21.60 -20.21 -9.56
C LEU A 85 -21.78 -21.53 -10.32
N ASP A 86 -20.68 -22.14 -10.79
CA ASP A 86 -20.72 -23.45 -11.46
C ASP A 86 -21.17 -24.57 -10.49
N PHE A 87 -20.68 -24.53 -9.26
CA PHE A 87 -21.13 -25.45 -8.20
C PHE A 87 -22.64 -25.31 -7.95
N GLU A 88 -23.14 -24.10 -7.67
CA GLU A 88 -24.57 -23.86 -7.42
C GLU A 88 -25.46 -24.31 -8.59
N ARG A 89 -25.03 -24.05 -9.84
CA ARG A 89 -25.73 -24.54 -11.04
C ARG A 89 -25.78 -26.07 -11.12
N ARG A 90 -24.68 -26.75 -10.82
CA ARG A 90 -24.62 -28.23 -10.85
C ARG A 90 -25.50 -28.85 -9.76
N PHE A 91 -25.56 -28.26 -8.58
CA PHE A 91 -26.43 -28.72 -7.49
C PHE A 91 -27.91 -28.49 -7.80
N ALA A 92 -28.28 -27.31 -8.28
CA ALA A 92 -29.66 -27.02 -8.69
C ALA A 92 -30.14 -27.94 -9.83
N THR A 93 -29.26 -28.24 -10.79
CA THR A 93 -29.57 -29.16 -11.90
C THR A 93 -29.75 -30.59 -11.39
N ARG A 94 -28.90 -31.06 -10.48
CA ARG A 94 -29.03 -32.40 -9.86
C ARG A 94 -30.32 -32.57 -9.08
N GLU A 95 -30.69 -31.57 -8.28
CA GLU A 95 -31.92 -31.61 -7.48
C GLU A 95 -33.17 -31.64 -8.39
N THR A 96 -33.14 -30.88 -9.48
CA THR A 96 -34.22 -30.85 -10.48
C THR A 96 -34.33 -32.18 -11.24
N LEU A 97 -33.20 -32.82 -11.56
CA LEU A 97 -33.18 -34.13 -12.21
C LEU A 97 -33.66 -35.26 -11.27
N MET A 98 -33.29 -35.21 -9.99
CA MET A 98 -33.78 -36.19 -9.01
C MET A 98 -35.29 -36.08 -8.76
N LYS A 99 -35.85 -34.85 -8.76
CA LYS A 99 -37.30 -34.63 -8.63
C LYS A 99 -38.12 -35.06 -9.86
N LYS A 100 -37.51 -35.16 -11.05
CA LYS A 100 -38.17 -35.63 -12.29
C LYS A 100 -38.08 -37.15 -12.50
N ALA A 101 -37.22 -37.83 -11.75
CA ALA A 101 -36.95 -39.26 -11.90
C ALA A 101 -37.70 -40.16 -10.89
N GLY A 102 -38.48 -39.56 -9.97
CA GLY A 102 -39.48 -40.23 -9.14
C GLY A 102 -40.88 -39.89 -9.62
#